data_AF-A0A1V9XW35-F1
#
_entry.id   AF-A0A1V9XW35-F1
#
_cell.length_a   1.000
_cell.length_b   1.000
_cell.length_c   1.000
_cell.angle_alpha   90.00
_cell.angle_beta   90.00
_cell.angle_gamma   90.00
#
_symmetry.space_group_name_H-M   'P 1'
#
loop_
_entity.id
_entity.type
_entity.pdbx_description
1 polymer ?
#
loop_
_entity_poly.entity_id
_entity_poly.type
_entity_poly.pdbx_seq_one_letter_code
_entity_poly.pdbx_strand_id
1 'polypeptide(L)' 'MVLPEVEILCNRELLGKDHTLKFVSVTRWRLKEPPLRLHYRPKMEL' A
#
# COMPACT_ATOMS: atom_id res chain seq x y z
N MET A 1 5.81 -9.75 -22.74
CA MET A 1 4.90 -8.69 -22.28
C MET A 1 5.23 -8.42 -20.81
N VAL A 2 5.79 -7.26 -20.48
CA VAL A 2 6.09 -6.89 -19.08
C VAL A 2 4.84 -6.24 -18.51
N LEU A 3 4.29 -6.77 -17.42
CA LEU A 3 3.19 -6.11 -16.72
C LEU A 3 3.74 -4.85 -16.04
N PRO A 4 3.05 -3.70 -16.16
CA PRO A 4 3.49 -2.49 -15.48
C PRO A 4 3.51 -2.71 -13.97
N GLU A 5 4.59 -2.29 -13.30
CA GLU A 5 4.66 -2.34 -11.84
C GLU A 5 3.55 -1.48 -11.22
N VAL A 6 3.05 -1.89 -10.06
CA VAL A 6 2.03 -1.16 -9.29
C VAL A 6 2.60 -0.71 -7.96
N GLU A 7 2.29 0.52 -7.61
CA GLU A 7 2.54 1.08 -6.30
C GLU A 7 1.30 0.89 -5.43
N ILE A 8 1.50 0.40 -4.21
CA ILE A 8 0.43 0.26 -3.21
C ILE A 8 0.64 1.33 -2.13
N LEU A 9 -0.44 2.03 -1.80
CA LEU A 9 -0.46 3.11 -0.83
C LEU A 9 -1.45 2.84 0.29
N CYS A 10 -1.12 3.29 1.50
CA CYS A 10 -2.04 3.35 2.63
C CYS A 10 -2.00 4.77 3.21
N ASN A 11 -3.17 5.40 3.42
CA ASN A 11 -3.26 6.80 3.85
C ASN A 11 -2.44 7.79 2.99
N ARG A 12 -2.35 7.56 1.68
CA ARG A 12 -1.53 8.33 0.70
C ARG A 12 -0.01 8.13 0.81
N GLU A 13 0.47 7.19 1.64
CA GLU A 13 1.89 6.86 1.74
C GLU A 13 2.20 5.54 1.02
N LEU A 14 3.31 5.51 0.29
CA LEU A 14 3.79 4.31 -0.41
C LEU A 14 4.18 3.22 0.61
N LEU A 15 3.80 1.98 0.32
CA LEU A 15 4.17 0.81 1.11
C LEU A 15 5.43 0.15 0.54
N GLY A 16 6.32 -0.33 1.43
CA GLY A 16 7.46 -1.15 1.05
C GLY A 16 7.01 -2.50 0.49
N LYS A 17 7.76 -3.06 -0.45
CA LYS A 17 7.46 -4.34 -1.12
C LYS A 17 7.45 -5.54 -0.14
N ASP A 18 8.13 -5.41 0.99
CA ASP A 18 8.29 -6.38 2.07
C ASP A 18 7.29 -6.18 3.23
N HIS A 19 6.50 -5.12 3.22
CA HIS A 19 5.52 -4.85 4.26
C HIS A 19 4.36 -5.88 4.20
N THR A 20 4.17 -6.62 5.29
CA THR A 20 3.00 -7.48 5.46
C THR A 20 1.74 -6.66 5.79
N LEU A 21 0.56 -7.18 5.46
CA LEU A 21 -0.71 -6.52 5.82
C LEU A 21 -0.87 -6.33 7.33
N LYS A 22 -0.35 -7.25 8.15
CA LYS A 22 -0.33 -7.11 9.62
C LYS A 22 0.50 -5.91 10.06
N PHE A 23 1.70 -5.73 9.49
CA PHE A 23 2.54 -4.59 9.77
C PHE A 23 1.84 -3.28 9.40
N VAL A 24 1.24 -3.20 8.20
CA VAL A 24 0.50 -2.03 7.74
C VAL A 24 -0.71 -1.73 8.63
N SER A 25 -1.46 -2.76 9.03
CA SER A 25 -2.60 -2.62 9.93
C SER A 25 -2.18 -2.02 11.27
N VAL A 26 -1.08 -2.49 11.87
CA VAL A 26 -0.62 -2.04 13.19
C VAL A 26 0.06 -0.66 13.14
N THR A 27 0.74 -0.32 12.05
CA THR A 27 1.51 0.93 11.96
C THR A 27 0.76 2.09 11.32
N ARG A 28 -0.20 1.82 10.42
CA ARG A 28 -0.92 2.85 9.64
C ARG A 28 -2.44 2.81 9.81
N TRP A 29 -3.02 1.75 10.37
CA TRP A 29 -4.47 1.58 10.50
C TRP A 29 -4.96 1.28 11.92
N ARG A 30 -4.07 1.29 12.92
CA ARG A 30 -4.37 0.88 14.31
C ARG A 30 -5.53 1.63 14.97
N LEU A 31 -5.70 2.90 14.65
CA LEU A 31 -6.73 3.79 15.23
C LEU A 31 -7.91 4.02 14.28
N LYS A 32 -7.99 3.27 13.17
CA LYS A 32 -9.03 3.42 12.17
C LYS A 32 -9.93 2.21 12.19
N GLU A 33 -11.22 2.44 11.97
CA GLU A 33 -12.19 1.36 11.82
C GLU A 33 -11.84 0.47 10.62
N PRO A 34 -12.08 -0.84 10.70
CA PRO A 34 -11.95 -1.74 9.57
C PRO A 34 -12.95 -1.39 8.44
N PRO A 35 -12.67 -1.78 7.19
CA PRO A 35 -11.50 -2.54 6.75
C PRO A 35 -10.26 -1.66 6.54
N LEU A 36 -9.08 -2.29 6.53
CA LEU A 36 -7.84 -1.68 6.06
C LEU A 36 -8.02 -1.24 4.59
N ARG A 37 -7.90 0.06 4.30
CA ARG A 37 -8.03 0.59 2.93
C ARG A 37 -6.68 0.86 2.29
N LEU A 38 -6.42 0.16 1.19
CA LEU A 38 -5.25 0.37 0.33
C LEU A 38 -5.68 1.01 -0.98
N HIS A 39 -4.81 1.85 -1.52
CA HIS A 39 -4.96 2.45 -2.85
C HIS A 39 -3.83 1.91 -3.73
N TYR A 40 -4.05 1.83 -5.03
CA TYR A 40 -3.01 1.43 -5.98
C TYR A 40 -2.96 2.41 -7.14
N ARG A 41 -1.78 2.51 -7.76
CA ARG A 41 -1.59 3.24 -9.01
C ARG A 41 -0.50 2.57 -9.86
N PRO A 42 -0.48 2.78 -11.19
CA PRO A 42 0.67 2.42 -12.00
C PRO A 42 1.92 3.11 -11.46
N LYS A 43 3.03 2.37 -11.35
CA LYS A 43 4.33 2.97 -11.04
C LYS A 43 4.71 3.89 -12.18
N MET A 44 4.99 5.16 -11.87
CA MET A 44 5.57 6.07 -12.85
C MET A 44 7.04 5.71 -13.02
N GLU A 45 7.39 5.11 -14.16
CA GLU A 45 8.77 5.08 -14.63
C GLU A 45 9.06 6.43 -15.27
N LEU A 46 10.11 7.11 -14.79
CA LEU A 46 10.57 8.39 -15.32
C LEU A 46 11.37 8.18 -16.60
#